data_AF-A0A6L9ZKD7-F1
#
_entry.id   AF-A0A6L9ZKD7-F1
#
_cell.length_a   1.000
_cell.length_b   1.000
_cell.length_c   1.000
_cell.angle_alpha   90.00
_cell.angle_beta   90.00
_cell.angle_gamma   90.00
#
_symmetry.space_group_name_H-M   'P 1'
#
loop_
_entity.id
_entity.type
_entity.pdbx_description
1 polymer ?
#
loop_
_entity_poly.entity_id
_entity_poly.type
_entity_poly.pdbx_seq_one_letter_code
_entity_poly.pdbx_strand_id
1 'polypeptide(L)'
;VNLATCLAKNHNKRVLVVDLDTQISGTLSLMQPQAFAKARKGRRTLSRLIDKVTKPSYRSRLTIEDIIQTDNCDIKGLDLLPGDIELYDEYVVSDLLHKQSVQEGEVEFSKVWSRFESLLIKGILEPIIPNYDFIILDCAPGYNLLTRSGIVASDFYLLPARPEPLSIVGIQLLERRIARLKESHQQDSPLNLQLLGIIFILSGGGLMGRYYKQVMRRVDNDFDSNQIFQIRIPMDVNVAKAVDSFSPVVIAHPNSAGSKAFFKLTEEFLVKLGAIKTTEQIRDE
;
A
#
# COMPACT_ATOMS: atom_id res chain seq x y z
N VAL A 1 6.46 4.05 -1.45
CA VAL A 1 7.85 4.07 -1.97
C VAL A 1 8.88 4.65 -0.99
N ASN A 2 8.90 5.95 -0.66
CA ASN A 2 9.98 6.51 0.18
C ASN A 2 10.13 5.83 1.55
N LEU A 3 9.03 5.47 2.21
CA LEU A 3 9.05 4.65 3.43
C LEU A 3 9.76 3.31 3.20
N ALA A 4 9.40 2.58 2.14
CA ALA A 4 10.03 1.32 1.76
C ALA A 4 11.54 1.48 1.54
N THR A 5 11.92 2.55 0.85
CA THR A 5 13.32 2.86 0.58
C THR A 5 14.10 3.15 1.86
N CYS A 6 13.53 3.90 2.81
CA CYS A 6 14.15 4.13 4.12
C CYS A 6 14.27 2.84 4.94
N LEU A 7 13.23 2.01 4.97
CA LEU A 7 13.28 0.70 5.65
C LEU A 7 14.43 -0.17 5.11
N ALA A 8 14.59 -0.26 3.79
CA ALA A 8 15.67 -1.03 3.19
C ALA A 8 17.05 -0.37 3.40
N LYS A 9 17.20 0.89 3.00
CA LYS A 9 18.49 1.61 3.01
C LYS A 9 19.01 1.90 4.41
N ASN A 10 18.15 2.31 5.34
CA ASN A 10 18.56 2.80 6.66
C ASN A 10 18.44 1.74 7.75
N HIS A 11 17.56 0.74 7.58
CA HIS A 11 17.30 -0.29 8.60
C HIS A 11 17.60 -1.71 8.11
N ASN A 12 18.18 -1.88 6.92
CA ASN A 12 18.54 -3.18 6.33
C ASN A 12 17.37 -4.18 6.29
N LYS A 13 16.15 -3.68 6.12
CA LYS A 13 14.95 -4.52 6.00
C LYS A 13 14.80 -5.04 4.58
N ARG A 14 14.33 -6.27 4.43
CA ARG A 14 13.86 -6.80 3.15
C ARG A 14 12.44 -6.30 2.92
N VAL A 15 12.25 -5.45 1.93
CA VAL A 15 10.99 -4.76 1.66
C VAL A 15 10.55 -5.01 0.23
N LEU A 16 9.33 -5.53 0.06
CA LEU A 16 8.67 -5.61 -1.24
C LEU A 16 7.66 -4.48 -1.38
N VAL A 17 7.77 -3.67 -2.42
CA VAL A 17 6.72 -2.75 -2.84
C VAL A 17 5.85 -3.44 -3.89
N VAL A 18 4.54 -3.46 -3.70
CA VAL A 18 3.57 -4.02 -4.65
C VAL A 18 2.66 -2.90 -5.11
N ASP A 19 2.63 -2.62 -6.41
CA ASP A 19 1.81 -1.56 -6.97
C ASP A 19 0.48 -2.11 -7.49
N LEU A 20 -0.61 -1.81 -6.77
CA LEU A 20 -1.98 -2.22 -7.08
C LEU A 20 -2.76 -1.13 -7.82
N ASP A 21 -2.16 0.04 -8.08
CA ASP A 21 -2.79 1.14 -8.79
C ASP A 21 -2.50 1.06 -10.30
N THR A 22 -3.53 1.20 -11.13
CA THR A 22 -3.38 1.25 -12.58
C THR A 22 -2.68 2.51 -13.08
N GLN A 23 -2.56 3.54 -12.24
CA GLN A 23 -1.71 4.69 -12.51
C GLN A 23 -0.20 4.39 -12.38
N ILE A 24 0.17 3.22 -11.88
CA ILE A 24 1.55 2.70 -11.79
C ILE A 24 2.57 3.67 -11.16
N SER A 25 2.11 4.57 -10.30
CA SER A 25 2.95 5.64 -9.75
C SER A 25 3.99 5.08 -8.78
N GLY A 26 3.66 4.04 -8.01
CA GLY A 26 4.60 3.32 -7.16
C GLY A 26 5.70 2.65 -7.97
N THR A 27 5.33 2.01 -9.09
CA THR A 27 6.24 1.38 -10.05
C THR A 27 7.20 2.40 -10.65
N LEU A 28 6.68 3.50 -11.20
CA LEU A 28 7.50 4.52 -11.86
C LEU A 28 8.38 5.29 -10.87
N SER A 29 8.06 5.29 -9.58
CA SER A 29 8.93 5.89 -8.56
C SER A 29 10.19 5.05 -8.26
N LEU A 30 10.26 3.80 -8.74
CA LEU A 30 11.36 2.84 -8.53
C LEU A 30 11.90 2.25 -9.84
N MET A 31 11.24 2.51 -10.97
CA MET A 31 11.54 1.91 -12.26
C MET A 31 11.38 2.93 -13.38
N GLN A 32 12.39 3.01 -14.25
CA GLN A 32 12.36 3.86 -15.44
C GLN A 32 11.28 3.39 -16.44
N PRO A 33 10.62 4.30 -17.19
CA PRO A 33 9.55 3.95 -18.14
C PRO A 33 9.96 2.90 -19.19
N GLN A 34 11.22 2.94 -19.65
CA GLN A 34 11.73 1.97 -20.63
C GLN A 34 11.86 0.57 -20.02
N ALA A 35 12.28 0.48 -18.76
CA ALA A 35 12.34 -0.79 -18.03
C ALA A 35 10.93 -1.34 -17.79
N PHE A 36 9.98 -0.47 -17.43
CA PHE A 36 8.57 -0.84 -17.30
C PHE A 36 7.98 -1.35 -18.62
N ALA A 37 8.20 -0.66 -19.73
CA ALA A 37 7.75 -1.09 -21.05
C ALA A 37 8.31 -2.48 -21.43
N LYS A 38 9.58 -2.75 -21.09
CA LYS A 38 10.20 -4.07 -21.28
C LYS A 38 9.57 -5.13 -20.39
N ALA A 39 9.32 -4.83 -19.11
CA ALA A 39 8.67 -5.73 -18.17
C ALA A 39 7.25 -6.08 -18.63
N ARG A 40 6.45 -5.08 -19.02
CA ARG A 40 5.09 -5.26 -19.57
C ARG A 40 5.09 -6.10 -20.85
N LYS A 41 5.99 -5.81 -21.80
CA LYS A 41 6.13 -6.63 -23.03
C LYS A 41 6.51 -8.09 -22.72
N GLY A 42 7.34 -8.30 -21.70
CA GLY A 42 7.71 -9.61 -21.19
C GLY A 42 6.65 -10.28 -20.31
N ARG A 43 5.49 -9.64 -20.09
CA ARG A 43 4.45 -10.05 -19.14
C ARG A 43 5.00 -10.31 -17.74
N ARG A 44 5.90 -9.44 -17.28
CA ARG A 44 6.51 -9.42 -15.94
C ARG A 44 5.97 -8.26 -15.12
N THR A 45 4.66 -8.23 -14.97
CA THR A 45 3.90 -7.24 -14.17
C THR A 45 2.83 -7.99 -13.37
N LEU A 46 2.23 -7.32 -12.39
CA LEU A 46 1.19 -7.87 -11.53
C LEU A 46 -0.01 -8.41 -12.30
N SER A 47 -0.36 -7.81 -13.45
CA SER A 47 -1.44 -8.29 -14.33
C SER A 47 -1.27 -9.77 -14.71
N ARG A 48 -0.01 -10.23 -14.84
CA ARG A 48 0.31 -11.63 -15.14
C ARG A 48 -0.12 -12.59 -14.03
N LEU A 49 -0.03 -12.16 -12.78
CA LEU A 49 -0.39 -12.95 -11.60
C LEU A 49 -1.91 -12.94 -11.41
N ILE A 50 -2.55 -11.79 -11.58
CA ILE A 50 -4.01 -11.65 -11.57
C ILE A 50 -4.65 -12.51 -12.66
N ASP A 51 -4.08 -12.53 -13.88
CA ASP A 51 -4.55 -13.38 -14.98
C ASP A 51 -4.55 -14.87 -14.60
N LYS A 52 -3.59 -15.35 -13.81
CA LYS A 52 -3.58 -16.77 -13.37
C LYS A 52 -4.74 -17.10 -12.46
N VAL A 53 -5.13 -16.16 -11.61
CA VAL A 53 -6.21 -16.35 -10.63
C VAL A 53 -7.56 -16.20 -11.31
N THR A 54 -7.68 -15.26 -12.25
CA THR A 54 -8.95 -14.90 -12.89
C THR A 54 -9.25 -15.67 -14.17
N LYS A 55 -8.26 -16.33 -14.81
CA LYS A 55 -8.44 -17.03 -16.09
C LYS A 55 -8.01 -18.50 -15.97
N PRO A 56 -8.95 -19.44 -15.72
CA PRO A 56 -8.63 -20.86 -15.46
C PRO A 56 -7.87 -21.58 -16.57
N SER A 57 -8.07 -21.17 -17.83
CA SER A 57 -7.36 -21.72 -19.00
C SER A 57 -5.93 -21.19 -19.15
N TYR A 58 -5.55 -20.18 -18.36
CA TYR A 58 -4.29 -19.47 -18.52
C TYR A 58 -3.15 -20.17 -17.76
N ARG A 59 -2.29 -20.87 -18.49
CA ARG A 59 -1.09 -21.49 -17.91
C ARG A 59 0.15 -20.60 -18.08
N SER A 60 0.84 -20.32 -16.97
CA SER A 60 2.17 -19.71 -16.95
C SER A 60 3.21 -20.70 -16.48
N ARG A 61 4.45 -20.48 -16.91
CA ARG A 61 5.61 -20.95 -16.16
C ARG A 61 6.20 -19.91 -15.21
N LEU A 62 6.02 -18.61 -15.49
CA LEU A 62 6.56 -17.54 -14.64
C LEU A 62 5.91 -17.58 -13.26
N THR A 63 6.70 -17.65 -12.20
CA THR A 63 6.27 -17.50 -10.80
C THR A 63 6.22 -16.03 -10.40
N ILE A 64 5.89 -15.73 -9.14
CA ILE A 64 5.93 -14.36 -8.63
C ILE A 64 7.39 -13.85 -8.52
N GLU A 65 8.31 -14.74 -8.13
CA GLU A 65 9.74 -14.47 -8.03
C GLU A 65 10.37 -14.10 -9.37
N ASP A 66 9.91 -14.71 -10.48
CA ASP A 66 10.37 -14.36 -11.84
C ASP A 66 9.95 -12.94 -12.28
N ILE A 67 8.96 -12.37 -11.60
CA ILE A 67 8.35 -11.08 -11.94
C ILE A 67 8.94 -9.96 -11.07
N ILE A 68 9.17 -10.24 -9.79
CA ILE A 68 9.77 -9.29 -8.84
C ILE A 68 11.09 -8.77 -9.42
N GLN A 69 11.23 -7.45 -9.40
CA GLN A 69 12.51 -6.79 -9.64
C GLN A 69 13.21 -6.61 -8.30
N THR A 70 14.45 -7.08 -8.21
CA THR A 70 15.21 -7.04 -6.97
C THR A 70 16.19 -5.89 -6.96
N ASP A 71 16.54 -5.44 -5.76
CA ASP A 71 17.59 -4.44 -5.51
C ASP A 71 17.38 -3.12 -6.28
N ASN A 72 16.13 -2.63 -6.33
CA ASN A 72 15.78 -1.38 -6.99
C ASN A 72 16.57 -0.18 -6.43
N CYS A 73 16.95 0.73 -7.33
CA CYS A 73 17.78 1.90 -7.02
C CYS A 73 19.13 1.55 -6.38
N ASP A 74 19.68 0.37 -6.71
CA ASP A 74 20.94 -0.17 -6.17
C ASP A 74 20.90 -0.37 -4.63
N ILE A 75 19.72 -0.63 -4.07
CA ILE A 75 19.52 -0.81 -2.64
C ILE A 75 19.18 -2.27 -2.37
N LYS A 76 20.10 -2.95 -1.67
CA LYS A 76 19.89 -4.35 -1.30
C LYS A 76 18.61 -4.54 -0.49
N GLY A 77 17.75 -5.45 -0.93
CA GLY A 77 16.50 -5.78 -0.24
C GLY A 77 15.37 -4.76 -0.43
N LEU A 78 15.51 -3.80 -1.35
CA LEU A 78 14.37 -3.01 -1.85
C LEU A 78 13.88 -3.62 -3.15
N ASP A 79 12.80 -4.38 -3.09
CA ASP A 79 12.24 -5.08 -4.24
C ASP A 79 10.92 -4.45 -4.68
N LEU A 80 10.57 -4.67 -5.94
CA LEU A 80 9.34 -4.18 -6.56
C LEU A 80 8.63 -5.30 -7.31
N LEU A 81 7.36 -5.51 -7.00
CA LEU A 81 6.40 -6.19 -7.87
C LEU A 81 5.71 -5.13 -8.73
N PRO A 82 6.08 -5.00 -10.03
CA PRO A 82 5.60 -3.90 -10.86
C PRO A 82 4.10 -4.01 -11.11
N GLY A 83 3.39 -2.89 -11.01
CA GLY A 83 1.98 -2.77 -11.37
C GLY A 83 1.77 -2.90 -12.89
N ASP A 84 0.54 -2.71 -13.35
CA ASP A 84 0.21 -2.64 -14.76
C ASP A 84 -0.87 -1.57 -14.98
N ILE A 85 -0.88 -0.97 -16.16
CA ILE A 85 -1.94 -0.03 -16.55
C ILE A 85 -3.29 -0.74 -16.77
N GLU A 86 -3.25 -2.06 -16.99
CA GLU A 86 -4.41 -2.92 -17.13
C GLU A 86 -4.27 -4.13 -16.20
N LEU A 87 -4.90 -4.07 -15.02
CA LEU A 87 -4.80 -5.14 -14.03
C LEU A 87 -5.90 -6.20 -14.16
N TYR A 88 -7.15 -5.77 -14.32
CA TYR A 88 -8.31 -6.65 -14.43
C TYR A 88 -9.52 -5.92 -15.03
N ASP A 89 -10.50 -6.68 -15.46
CA ASP A 89 -11.84 -6.20 -15.80
C ASP A 89 -12.84 -6.75 -14.79
N GLU A 90 -13.48 -5.86 -14.02
CA GLU A 90 -14.38 -6.22 -12.93
C GLU A 90 -15.63 -6.96 -13.41
N TYR A 91 -16.15 -6.60 -14.59
CA TYR A 91 -17.29 -7.29 -15.19
C TYR A 91 -16.92 -8.71 -15.58
N VAL A 92 -15.75 -8.90 -16.21
CA VAL A 92 -15.26 -10.25 -16.59
C VAL A 92 -15.04 -11.13 -15.36
N VAL A 93 -14.47 -10.58 -14.28
CA VAL A 93 -14.30 -11.32 -13.02
C VAL A 93 -15.66 -11.69 -12.42
N SER A 94 -16.60 -10.75 -12.37
CA SER A 94 -17.94 -11.01 -11.83
C SER A 94 -18.70 -12.07 -12.63
N ASP A 95 -18.67 -12.01 -13.96
CA ASP A 95 -19.33 -12.98 -14.85
C ASP A 95 -18.73 -14.38 -14.69
N LEU A 96 -17.40 -14.47 -14.56
CA LEU A 96 -16.71 -15.74 -14.32
C LEU A 96 -17.12 -16.36 -12.98
N LEU A 97 -17.08 -15.58 -11.90
CA LEU A 97 -17.46 -16.05 -10.57
C LEU A 97 -18.93 -16.46 -10.51
N HIS A 98 -19.80 -15.75 -11.22
CA HIS A 98 -21.22 -16.08 -11.27
C HIS A 98 -21.46 -17.41 -11.99
N LYS A 99 -20.79 -17.63 -13.13
CA LYS A 99 -20.85 -18.92 -13.84
C LYS A 99 -20.34 -20.07 -12.97
N GLN A 100 -19.25 -19.86 -12.23
CA GLN A 100 -18.72 -20.85 -11.29
C GLN A 100 -19.70 -21.13 -10.15
N SER A 101 -20.29 -20.10 -9.53
CA SER A 101 -21.24 -20.28 -8.43
C SER A 101 -22.46 -21.11 -8.85
N VAL A 102 -23.00 -20.84 -10.05
CA VAL A 102 -24.12 -21.62 -10.61
C VAL A 102 -23.74 -23.08 -10.85
N GLN A 103 -22.51 -23.35 -11.31
CA GLN A 103 -22.02 -24.72 -11.52
C GLN A 103 -21.80 -25.48 -10.21
N GLU A 104 -21.33 -24.79 -9.17
CA GLU A 104 -21.06 -25.37 -7.84
C GLU A 104 -22.32 -25.51 -6.97
N GLY A 105 -23.46 -24.96 -7.42
CA GLY A 105 -24.72 -24.95 -6.67
C GLY A 105 -24.73 -23.92 -5.53
N GLU A 106 -23.79 -22.97 -5.54
CA GLU A 106 -23.73 -21.89 -4.55
C GLU A 106 -24.76 -20.81 -4.87
N VAL A 107 -25.75 -20.70 -3.99
CA VAL A 107 -26.91 -19.81 -4.17
C VAL A 107 -26.56 -18.36 -3.82
N GLU A 108 -25.59 -18.16 -2.93
CA GLU A 108 -25.24 -16.84 -2.39
C GLU A 108 -23.98 -16.27 -3.04
N PHE A 109 -24.15 -15.53 -4.16
CA PHE A 109 -23.03 -14.94 -4.90
C PHE A 109 -22.16 -14.00 -4.06
N SER A 110 -22.72 -13.33 -3.03
CA SER A 110 -21.93 -12.50 -2.10
C SER A 110 -20.83 -13.29 -1.38
N LYS A 111 -21.07 -14.56 -1.02
CA LYS A 111 -20.06 -15.41 -0.39
C LYS A 111 -18.96 -15.78 -1.37
N VAL A 112 -19.32 -16.12 -2.60
CA VAL A 112 -18.35 -16.43 -3.68
C VAL A 112 -17.46 -15.22 -3.95
N TRP A 113 -18.05 -14.02 -4.05
CA TRP A 113 -17.31 -12.78 -4.20
C TRP A 113 -16.38 -12.50 -3.02
N SER A 114 -16.88 -12.56 -1.79
CA SER A 114 -16.07 -12.32 -0.58
C SER A 114 -14.90 -13.31 -0.50
N ARG A 115 -15.12 -14.59 -0.77
CA ARG A 115 -14.05 -15.59 -0.80
C ARG A 115 -12.99 -15.26 -1.84
N PHE A 116 -13.41 -14.89 -3.05
CA PHE A 116 -12.48 -14.49 -4.11
C PHE A 116 -11.68 -13.24 -3.72
N GLU A 117 -12.35 -12.21 -3.21
CA GLU A 117 -11.72 -10.99 -2.70
C GLU A 117 -10.67 -11.28 -1.63
N SER A 118 -10.95 -12.19 -0.72
CA SER A 118 -10.02 -12.56 0.36
C SER A 118 -8.77 -13.28 -0.15
N LEU A 119 -8.92 -14.11 -1.18
CA LEU A 119 -7.84 -14.95 -1.70
C LEU A 119 -7.01 -14.29 -2.81
N LEU A 120 -7.53 -13.27 -3.50
CA LEU A 120 -6.89 -12.72 -4.69
C LEU A 120 -5.46 -12.20 -4.42
N ILE A 121 -5.30 -11.12 -3.64
CA ILE A 121 -3.96 -10.59 -3.34
C ILE A 121 -3.21 -11.47 -2.36
N LYS A 122 -3.90 -12.00 -1.33
CA LYS A 122 -3.30 -12.86 -0.31
C LYS A 122 -2.66 -14.10 -0.93
N GLY A 123 -3.37 -14.80 -1.82
CA GLY A 123 -2.87 -16.00 -2.50
C GLY A 123 -1.77 -15.70 -3.53
N ILE A 124 -1.76 -14.51 -4.13
CA ILE A 124 -0.64 -14.08 -4.98
C ILE A 124 0.64 -13.90 -4.16
N LEU A 125 0.54 -13.33 -2.96
CA LEU A 125 1.69 -12.98 -2.12
C LEU A 125 2.15 -14.13 -1.20
N GLU A 126 1.26 -15.06 -0.84
CA GLU A 126 1.52 -16.16 0.10
C GLU A 126 2.89 -16.85 -0.10
N PRO A 127 3.33 -17.21 -1.32
CA PRO A 127 4.60 -17.91 -1.51
C PRO A 127 5.84 -17.09 -1.11
N ILE A 128 5.74 -15.75 -1.10
CA ILE A 128 6.88 -14.86 -0.87
C ILE A 128 6.85 -14.16 0.48
N ILE A 129 5.77 -14.29 1.27
CA ILE A 129 5.66 -13.66 2.59
C ILE A 129 6.89 -13.94 3.48
N PRO A 130 7.41 -15.18 3.59
CA PRO A 130 8.57 -15.47 4.44
C PRO A 130 9.88 -14.77 4.02
N ASN A 131 9.94 -14.25 2.78
CA ASN A 131 11.16 -13.67 2.22
C ASN A 131 11.33 -12.19 2.56
N TYR A 132 10.30 -11.53 3.09
CA TYR A 132 10.27 -10.10 3.34
C TYR A 132 9.96 -9.79 4.80
N ASP A 133 10.60 -8.75 5.32
CA ASP A 133 10.25 -8.20 6.64
C ASP A 133 9.04 -7.26 6.52
N PHE A 134 8.88 -6.63 5.35
CA PHE A 134 7.74 -5.77 5.02
C PHE A 134 7.27 -5.97 3.58
N ILE A 135 5.96 -6.05 3.40
CA ILE A 135 5.31 -5.94 2.08
C ILE A 135 4.41 -4.69 2.12
N ILE A 136 4.68 -3.73 1.25
CA ILE A 136 3.95 -2.45 1.19
C ILE A 136 3.10 -2.45 -0.08
N LEU A 137 1.79 -2.46 0.10
CA LEU A 137 0.81 -2.38 -0.99
C LEU A 137 0.50 -0.91 -1.29
N ASP A 138 0.80 -0.46 -2.50
CA ASP A 138 0.42 0.86 -3.01
C ASP A 138 -0.95 0.74 -3.68
N CYS A 139 -1.99 1.25 -3.01
CA CYS A 139 -3.38 1.07 -3.43
C CYS A 139 -3.92 2.34 -4.10
N ALA A 140 -4.75 2.16 -5.12
CA ALA A 140 -5.52 3.24 -5.73
C ALA A 140 -6.46 3.91 -4.69
N PRO A 141 -6.80 5.20 -4.86
CA PRO A 141 -7.72 5.91 -3.96
C PRO A 141 -9.16 5.37 -4.01
N GLY A 142 -9.51 4.60 -5.05
CA GLY A 142 -10.82 3.98 -5.20
C GLY A 142 -10.99 2.74 -4.32
N TYR A 143 -12.23 2.39 -4.00
CA TYR A 143 -12.58 1.20 -3.22
C TYR A 143 -13.03 0.04 -4.11
N ASN A 144 -12.18 -0.32 -5.06
CA ASN A 144 -12.43 -1.38 -6.03
C ASN A 144 -11.99 -2.76 -5.48
N LEU A 145 -12.23 -3.84 -6.24
CA LEU A 145 -11.85 -5.20 -5.87
C LEU A 145 -10.37 -5.35 -5.46
N LEU A 146 -9.43 -4.74 -6.20
CA LEU A 146 -8.01 -4.85 -5.85
C LEU A 146 -7.64 -4.09 -4.58
N THR A 147 -8.14 -2.87 -4.41
CA THR A 147 -7.93 -2.12 -3.16
C THR A 147 -8.51 -2.89 -1.97
N ARG A 148 -9.73 -3.44 -2.12
CA ARG A 148 -10.37 -4.24 -1.07
C ARG A 148 -9.58 -5.52 -0.77
N SER A 149 -9.15 -6.25 -1.79
CA SER A 149 -8.34 -7.46 -1.63
C SER A 149 -6.98 -7.16 -1.00
N GLY A 150 -6.34 -6.05 -1.36
CA GLY A 150 -5.10 -5.57 -0.74
C GLY A 150 -5.31 -5.24 0.74
N ILE A 151 -6.41 -4.57 1.10
CA ILE A 151 -6.80 -4.32 2.49
C ILE A 151 -7.00 -5.64 3.25
N VAL A 152 -7.69 -6.63 2.67
CA VAL A 152 -7.89 -7.95 3.28
C VAL A 152 -6.56 -8.70 3.49
N ALA A 153 -5.60 -8.53 2.58
CA ALA A 153 -4.28 -9.15 2.66
C ALA A 153 -3.32 -8.46 3.65
N SER A 154 -3.70 -7.33 4.24
CA SER A 154 -2.80 -6.49 5.05
C SER A 154 -3.01 -6.69 6.55
N ASP A 155 -1.92 -6.66 7.31
CA ASP A 155 -1.95 -6.59 8.78
C ASP A 155 -2.26 -5.17 9.28
N PHE A 156 -1.71 -4.18 8.58
CA PHE A 156 -1.82 -2.77 8.93
C PHE A 156 -2.15 -1.91 7.71
N TYR A 157 -2.80 -0.78 7.93
CA TYR A 157 -2.93 0.27 6.92
C TYR A 157 -2.50 1.63 7.45
N LEU A 158 -1.98 2.45 6.53
CA LEU A 158 -1.56 3.83 6.75
C LEU A 158 -2.43 4.77 5.93
N LEU A 159 -2.81 5.90 6.53
CA LEU A 159 -3.66 6.90 5.87
C LEU A 159 -2.90 8.21 5.62
N PRO A 160 -2.32 8.42 4.43
CA PRO A 160 -1.79 9.71 4.06
C PRO A 160 -2.94 10.70 3.80
N ALA A 161 -2.92 11.85 4.48
CA ALA A 161 -3.98 12.86 4.39
C ALA A 161 -3.42 14.28 4.32
N ARG A 162 -4.13 15.18 3.64
CA ARG A 162 -3.87 16.61 3.72
C ARG A 162 -4.60 17.19 4.94
N PRO A 163 -4.08 18.25 5.57
CA PRO A 163 -4.75 18.90 6.69
C PRO A 163 -5.91 19.79 6.20
N GLU A 164 -6.91 19.20 5.54
CA GLU A 164 -8.06 19.85 4.95
C GLU A 164 -9.36 19.13 5.36
N PRO A 165 -10.51 19.82 5.53
CA PRO A 165 -11.73 19.16 5.99
C PRO A 165 -12.24 18.03 5.09
N LEU A 166 -12.06 18.14 3.78
CA LEU A 166 -12.45 17.07 2.87
C LEU A 166 -11.62 15.81 3.11
N SER A 167 -10.35 15.94 3.51
CA SER A 167 -9.53 14.79 3.91
C SER A 167 -10.07 14.12 5.17
N ILE A 168 -10.52 14.87 6.18
CA ILE A 168 -11.14 14.29 7.39
C ILE A 168 -12.40 13.49 7.03
N VAL A 169 -13.28 14.08 6.21
CA VAL A 169 -14.50 13.39 5.76
C VAL A 169 -14.13 12.13 4.98
N GLY A 170 -13.12 12.19 4.11
CA GLY A 170 -12.60 11.03 3.38
C GLY A 170 -12.11 9.90 4.30
N ILE A 171 -11.34 10.23 5.33
CA ILE A 171 -10.86 9.27 6.33
C ILE A 171 -12.05 8.60 7.03
N GLN A 172 -13.00 9.38 7.55
CA GLN A 172 -14.18 8.82 8.24
C GLN A 172 -15.01 7.90 7.33
N LEU A 173 -15.16 8.24 6.05
CA LEU A 173 -15.85 7.39 5.08
C LEU A 173 -15.09 6.09 4.81
N LEU A 174 -13.75 6.13 4.76
CA LEU A 174 -12.92 4.96 4.59
C LEU A 174 -12.97 4.04 5.82
N GLU A 175 -12.87 4.58 7.04
CA GLU A 175 -13.03 3.81 8.29
C GLU A 175 -14.34 3.03 8.31
N ARG A 176 -15.46 3.67 7.91
CA ARG A 176 -16.76 3.01 7.82
C ARG A 176 -16.77 1.88 6.78
N ARG A 177 -16.08 2.06 5.65
CA ARG A 177 -15.97 1.01 4.62
C ARG A 177 -15.14 -0.17 5.10
N ILE A 178 -14.02 0.11 5.77
CA ILE A 178 -13.16 -0.92 6.38
C ILE A 178 -13.93 -1.68 7.47
N ALA A 179 -14.71 -1.00 8.32
CA ALA A 179 -15.53 -1.66 9.32
C ALA A 179 -16.54 -2.64 8.69
N ARG A 180 -17.23 -2.23 7.62
CA ARG A 180 -18.15 -3.11 6.86
C ARG A 180 -17.42 -4.27 6.19
N LEU A 181 -16.21 -4.05 5.70
CA LEU A 181 -15.38 -5.12 5.13
C LEU A 181 -15.01 -6.15 6.18
N LYS A 182 -14.58 -5.71 7.37
CA LYS A 182 -14.32 -6.63 8.50
C LYS A 182 -15.55 -7.45 8.87
N GLU A 183 -16.71 -6.81 8.93
CA GLU A 183 -17.99 -7.46 9.22
C GLU A 183 -18.33 -8.52 8.14
N SER A 184 -18.15 -8.20 6.86
CA SER A 184 -18.46 -9.14 5.77
C SER A 184 -17.56 -10.38 5.73
N HIS A 185 -16.39 -10.34 6.39
CA HIS A 185 -15.44 -11.44 6.47
C HIS A 185 -15.41 -12.12 7.84
N GLN A 186 -16.25 -11.69 8.80
CA GLN A 186 -16.17 -12.11 10.20
C GLN A 186 -16.47 -13.60 10.42
N GLN A 187 -17.30 -14.23 9.58
CA GLN A 187 -17.69 -15.63 9.74
C GLN A 187 -16.68 -16.60 9.11
N ASP A 188 -16.05 -16.21 8.00
CA ASP A 188 -15.20 -17.11 7.21
C ASP A 188 -13.70 -16.93 7.53
N SER A 189 -13.22 -15.69 7.54
CA SER A 189 -11.81 -15.36 7.75
C SER A 189 -11.70 -13.98 8.41
N PRO A 190 -11.85 -13.88 9.75
CA PRO A 190 -11.76 -12.63 10.47
C PRO A 190 -10.49 -11.85 10.12
N LEU A 191 -10.66 -10.58 9.76
CA LEU A 191 -9.53 -9.72 9.38
C LEU A 191 -8.92 -9.09 10.63
N ASN A 192 -7.62 -9.32 10.85
CA ASN A 192 -6.84 -8.65 11.89
C ASN A 192 -6.21 -7.33 11.40
N LEU A 193 -6.86 -6.63 10.46
CA LEU A 193 -6.37 -5.38 9.92
C LEU A 193 -6.42 -4.26 10.96
N GLN A 194 -5.34 -3.52 11.18
CA GLN A 194 -5.28 -2.43 12.14
C GLN A 194 -4.87 -1.10 11.50
N LEU A 195 -5.46 0.01 11.94
CA LEU A 195 -4.98 1.34 11.56
C LEU A 195 -3.66 1.57 12.28
N LEU A 196 -2.55 1.59 11.54
CA LEU A 196 -1.26 1.93 12.11
C LEU A 196 -1.15 3.44 12.36
N GLY A 197 -1.76 4.23 11.45
CA GLY A 197 -2.03 5.63 11.73
C GLY A 197 -2.20 6.52 10.51
N ILE A 198 -2.57 7.77 10.80
CA ILE A 198 -2.79 8.85 9.87
C ILE A 198 -1.52 9.68 9.76
N ILE A 199 -1.05 9.88 8.53
CA ILE A 199 0.15 10.67 8.21
C ILE A 199 -0.30 11.95 7.51
N PHE A 200 0.04 13.10 8.09
CA PHE A 200 -0.20 14.38 7.42
C PHE A 200 0.89 14.69 6.38
N ILE A 201 0.47 14.79 5.12
CA ILE A 201 1.34 15.13 3.99
C ILE A 201 1.07 16.55 3.49
N LEU A 202 2.04 17.10 2.76
CA LEU A 202 2.02 18.48 2.26
C LEU A 202 1.76 19.49 3.39
N SER A 203 2.34 19.24 4.56
CA SER A 203 2.21 20.13 5.71
C SER A 203 3.11 21.36 5.55
N GLY A 204 2.59 22.56 5.80
CA GLY A 204 3.35 23.80 5.68
C GLY A 204 3.18 24.51 4.33
N GLY A 205 3.49 25.81 4.31
CA GLY A 205 2.90 26.77 3.36
C GLY A 205 1.80 27.59 4.07
N GLY A 206 1.51 28.81 3.63
CA GLY A 206 0.73 29.86 4.34
C GLY A 206 -0.68 29.51 4.87
N LEU A 207 -1.13 28.25 4.77
CA LEU A 207 -2.31 27.67 5.42
C LEU A 207 -2.16 27.47 6.94
N MET A 208 -1.15 28.09 7.58
CA MET A 208 -0.98 28.16 9.04
C MET A 208 -1.96 29.17 9.68
N GLY A 209 -3.24 29.01 9.38
CA GLY A 209 -4.32 29.84 9.89
C GLY A 209 -5.15 29.14 10.98
N ARG A 210 -6.24 29.80 11.39
CA ARG A 210 -7.27 29.27 12.29
C ARG A 210 -7.85 27.93 11.78
N TYR A 211 -7.93 27.77 10.47
CA TYR A 211 -8.53 26.62 9.80
C TYR A 211 -7.74 25.33 10.01
N TYR A 212 -6.41 25.37 9.86
CA TYR A 212 -5.54 24.22 10.15
C TYR A 212 -5.70 23.73 11.59
N LYS A 213 -5.74 24.67 12.56
CA LYS A 213 -5.99 24.32 13.97
C LYS A 213 -7.36 23.68 14.18
N GLN A 214 -8.38 24.11 13.45
CA GLN A 214 -9.72 23.53 13.52
C GLN A 214 -9.76 22.11 12.93
N VAL A 215 -9.08 21.89 11.81
CA VAL A 215 -8.92 20.55 11.20
C VAL A 215 -8.22 19.62 12.18
N MET A 216 -7.07 20.04 12.72
CA MET A 216 -6.31 19.19 13.66
C MET A 216 -7.12 18.85 14.92
N ARG A 217 -7.83 19.82 15.51
CA ARG A 217 -8.72 19.54 16.66
C ARG A 217 -9.79 18.49 16.37
N ARG A 218 -10.34 18.47 15.14
CA ARG A 218 -11.32 17.44 14.76
C ARG A 218 -10.66 16.07 14.67
N VAL A 219 -9.47 16.00 14.09
CA VAL A 219 -8.69 14.76 14.02
C VAL A 219 -8.38 14.25 15.43
N ASP A 220 -7.92 15.13 16.33
CA ASP A 220 -7.60 14.78 17.72
C ASP A 220 -8.84 14.35 18.53
N ASN A 221 -10.05 14.77 18.12
CA ASN A 221 -11.31 14.35 18.75
C ASN A 221 -11.83 13.02 18.19
N ASP A 222 -11.57 12.74 16.92
CA ASP A 222 -12.12 11.58 16.21
C ASP A 222 -11.19 10.35 16.26
N PHE A 223 -9.89 10.57 16.48
CA PHE A 223 -8.87 9.53 16.47
C PHE A 223 -8.00 9.57 17.71
N ASP A 224 -7.56 8.40 18.16
CA ASP A 224 -6.65 8.30 19.29
C ASP A 224 -5.28 8.89 18.92
N SER A 225 -4.62 9.51 19.91
CA SER A 225 -3.31 10.15 19.69
C SER A 225 -2.23 9.17 19.18
N ASN A 226 -2.34 7.89 19.52
CA ASN A 226 -1.46 6.82 19.02
C ASN A 226 -1.74 6.46 17.54
N GLN A 227 -2.91 6.77 17.01
CA GLN A 227 -3.28 6.58 15.60
C GLN A 227 -2.84 7.76 14.73
N ILE A 228 -2.24 8.81 15.30
CA ILE A 228 -1.76 9.97 14.55
C ILE A 228 -0.23 9.93 14.54
N PHE A 229 0.37 10.10 13.34
CA PHE A 229 1.81 10.29 13.22
C PHE A 229 2.20 11.72 13.61
N GLN A 230 3.22 11.84 14.46
CA GLN A 230 3.80 13.11 14.86
C GLN A 230 4.64 13.71 13.73
N ILE A 231 5.33 12.86 12.97
CA ILE A 231 6.10 13.29 11.81
C ILE A 231 5.16 13.58 10.64
N ARG A 232 5.33 14.78 10.07
CA ARG A 232 4.57 15.26 8.92
C ARG A 232 5.49 15.41 7.72
N ILE A 233 4.98 15.12 6.54
CA ILE A 233 5.73 15.29 5.29
C ILE A 233 5.48 16.71 4.77
N PRO A 234 6.50 17.58 4.71
CA PRO A 234 6.31 18.96 4.28
C PRO A 234 6.07 19.06 2.77
N MET A 235 5.52 20.20 2.33
CA MET A 235 5.56 20.54 0.90
C MET A 235 7.02 20.76 0.49
N ASP A 236 7.54 19.91 -0.39
CA ASP A 236 8.92 19.98 -0.87
C ASP A 236 8.98 19.71 -2.37
N VAL A 237 9.47 20.70 -3.13
CA VAL A 237 9.62 20.61 -4.60
C VAL A 237 10.51 19.45 -5.02
N ASN A 238 11.45 19.03 -4.17
CA ASN A 238 12.34 17.90 -4.45
C ASN A 238 11.59 16.58 -4.47
N VAL A 239 10.47 16.45 -3.77
CA VAL A 239 9.61 15.26 -3.83
C VAL A 239 9.00 15.13 -5.23
N ALA A 240 8.52 16.24 -5.80
CA ALA A 240 7.99 16.24 -7.16
C ALA A 240 9.09 15.96 -8.21
N LYS A 241 10.25 16.62 -8.09
CA LYS A 241 11.40 16.38 -8.98
C LYS A 241 11.92 14.94 -8.94
N ALA A 242 11.84 14.28 -7.79
CA ALA A 242 12.27 12.90 -7.64
C ALA A 242 11.42 11.95 -8.51
N VAL A 243 10.11 12.23 -8.64
CA VAL A 243 9.22 11.49 -9.55
C VAL A 243 9.69 11.57 -11.00
N ASP A 244 10.11 12.76 -11.45
CA ASP A 244 10.64 12.95 -12.82
C ASP A 244 11.97 12.20 -13.05
N SER A 245 12.71 11.92 -11.98
CA SER A 245 13.93 11.11 -12.02
C SER A 245 13.68 9.61 -11.91
N PHE A 246 12.43 9.19 -11.70
CA PHE A 246 12.02 7.80 -11.46
C PHE A 246 12.82 7.14 -10.33
N SER A 247 13.10 7.92 -9.29
CA SER A 247 13.89 7.51 -8.12
C SER A 247 13.29 8.12 -6.85
N PRO A 248 13.31 7.42 -5.70
CA PRO A 248 12.81 7.98 -4.44
C PRO A 248 13.55 9.26 -4.04
N VAL A 249 12.85 10.21 -3.40
CA VAL A 249 13.44 11.51 -2.99
C VAL A 249 14.57 11.31 -1.98
N VAL A 250 14.48 10.28 -1.15
CA VAL A 250 15.49 9.90 -0.15
C VAL A 250 16.81 9.43 -0.79
N ILE A 251 16.80 9.17 -2.10
CA ILE A 251 17.97 8.84 -2.91
C ILE A 251 18.40 10.02 -3.77
N ALA A 252 17.48 10.58 -4.55
CA ALA A 252 17.78 11.67 -5.47
C ALA A 252 18.19 12.97 -4.75
N HIS A 253 17.57 13.24 -3.59
CA HIS A 253 17.74 14.47 -2.82
C HIS A 253 17.79 14.17 -1.32
N PRO A 254 18.82 13.47 -0.80
CA PRO A 254 18.87 12.96 0.57
C PRO A 254 18.85 14.06 1.64
N ASN A 255 19.32 15.27 1.29
CA ASN A 255 19.39 16.41 2.22
C ASN A 255 18.14 17.30 2.24
N SER A 256 17.14 17.00 1.39
CA SER A 256 15.89 17.77 1.29
C SER A 256 15.04 17.66 2.56
N ALA A 257 14.09 18.59 2.71
CA ALA A 257 13.18 18.57 3.86
C ALA A 257 12.28 17.33 3.82
N GLY A 258 11.79 16.96 2.64
CA GLY A 258 11.00 15.76 2.40
C GLY A 258 11.77 14.48 2.75
N SER A 259 13.03 14.36 2.34
CA SER A 259 13.85 13.18 2.66
C SER A 259 14.09 13.02 4.16
N LYS A 260 14.42 14.12 4.85
CA LYS A 260 14.58 14.11 6.31
C LYS A 260 13.27 13.76 7.03
N ALA A 261 12.13 14.20 6.50
CA ALA A 261 10.82 13.87 7.04
C ALA A 261 10.48 12.38 6.83
N PHE A 262 10.72 11.81 5.64
CA PHE A 262 10.52 10.38 5.40
C PHE A 262 11.40 9.49 6.29
N PHE A 263 12.66 9.89 6.51
CA PHE A 263 13.54 9.18 7.44
C PHE A 263 12.95 9.16 8.86
N LYS A 264 12.59 10.33 9.42
CA LYS A 264 11.97 10.40 10.76
C LYS A 264 10.63 9.67 10.84
N LEU A 265 9.84 9.73 9.78
CA LEU A 265 8.56 9.02 9.70
C LEU A 265 8.77 7.51 9.73
N THR A 266 9.86 7.02 9.12
CA THR A 266 10.22 5.59 9.14
C THR A 266 10.59 5.13 10.55
N GLU A 267 11.34 5.95 11.31
CA GLU A 267 11.64 5.67 12.72
C GLU A 267 10.34 5.58 13.55
N GLU A 268 9.44 6.56 13.39
CA GLU A 268 8.14 6.55 14.08
C GLU A 268 7.29 5.34 13.67
N PHE A 269 7.29 4.97 12.39
CA PHE A 269 6.59 3.80 11.86
C PHE A 269 7.07 2.51 12.55
N LEU A 270 8.38 2.32 12.68
CA LEU A 270 8.96 1.14 13.34
C LEU A 270 8.65 1.10 14.83
N VAL A 271 8.63 2.25 15.50
CA VAL A 271 8.21 2.36 16.91
C VAL A 271 6.74 1.98 17.08
N LYS A 272 5.84 2.50 16.23
CA LYS A 272 4.40 2.19 16.31
C LYS A 272 4.10 0.71 16.06
N LEU A 273 4.91 0.04 15.24
CA LEU A 273 4.82 -1.41 15.04
C LEU A 273 5.39 -2.25 16.18
N GLY A 274 6.04 -1.63 17.17
CA GLY A 274 6.78 -2.35 18.22
C GLY A 274 8.07 -3.00 17.72
N ALA A 275 8.54 -2.65 16.52
CA ALA A 275 9.76 -3.18 15.92
C ALA A 275 11.04 -2.52 16.47
N ILE A 276 10.92 -1.34 17.08
CA ILE A 276 11.97 -0.62 17.81
C ILE A 276 11.38 -0.10 19.13
N LYS A 277 12.07 -0.33 20.26
CA LYS A 277 11.67 0.21 21.56
C LYS A 277 12.01 1.70 21.65
N THR A 278 11.15 2.51 22.27
CA THR A 278 11.47 3.92 22.55
C THR A 278 12.53 4.03 23.65
N THR A 279 13.25 5.16 23.70
CA THR A 279 14.22 5.46 24.78
C THR A 279 13.60 5.41 26.18
N GLU A 280 12.29 5.61 26.30
CA GLU A 280 11.54 5.44 27.56
C GLU A 280 11.36 3.95 27.91
N GLN A 281 11.02 3.10 26.94
CA GLN A 281 10.89 1.64 27.14
C GLN A 281 12.21 0.93 27.46
N ILE A 282 13.36 1.52 27.12
CA ILE A 282 14.69 0.99 27.46
C ILE A 282 15.10 1.36 28.90
N ARG A 283 14.48 2.38 29.50
CA ARG A 283 14.80 2.83 30.87
C ARG A 283 14.01 2.10 31.96
N ASP A 284 12.92 1.43 31.58
CA ASP A 284 12.04 0.67 32.48
C ASP A 284 12.38 -0.85 32.52
N GLU A 285 13.50 -1.26 31.91
CA GLU A 285 14.11 -2.62 31.97
C GLU A 285 15.45 -2.59 32.71
#